data_AF-A0AA94L0K3-F1
#
_entry.id   AF-A0AA94L0K3-F1
#
_cell.length_a   1.000
_cell.length_b   1.000
_cell.length_c   1.000
_cell.angle_alpha   90.00
_cell.angle_beta   90.00
_cell.angle_gamma   90.00
#
_symmetry.space_group_name_H-M   'P 1'
#
loop_
_entity.id
_entity.type
_entity.pdbx_description
1 polymer ?
#
loop_
_entity_poly.entity_id
_entity_poly.type
_entity_poly.pdbx_seq_one_letter_code
_entity_poly.pdbx_strand_id
1 'polypeptide(L)'
;MSQTLVPERRSIARTTDGGRSAVTWSSPSEDLWVASRSDAGGAHFLGFIERSLDLFHAVDGQGVGLGRHSRVDDARQAVLASDRAVAASAPESWSAAGAPVLAVRDLRRR
;
A
#
# COMPACT_ATOMS: atom_id res chain seq x y z
N MET A 1 2.95 37.09 -1.74
CA MET A 1 3.30 36.06 -2.74
C MET A 1 3.53 34.76 -1.98
N SER A 2 2.57 33.83 -2.00
CA SER A 2 2.68 32.56 -1.28
C SER A 2 3.44 31.56 -2.15
N GLN A 3 4.67 31.20 -1.75
CA GLN A 3 5.42 30.12 -2.40
C GLN A 3 4.83 28.79 -1.93
N THR A 4 4.24 28.04 -2.86
CA THR A 4 3.88 26.64 -2.65
C THR A 4 5.18 25.85 -2.50
N LEU A 5 5.56 25.51 -1.27
CA LEU A 5 6.61 24.56 -0.97
C LEU A 5 6.19 23.20 -1.53
N VAL A 6 6.72 22.83 -2.70
CA VAL A 6 6.66 21.46 -3.21
C VAL A 6 7.70 20.67 -2.42
N PRO A 7 7.32 19.72 -1.55
CA PRO A 7 8.30 18.95 -0.79
C PRO A 7 9.14 18.10 -1.75
N GLU A 8 10.46 18.08 -1.53
CA GLU A 8 11.38 17.29 -2.34
C GLU A 8 11.01 15.80 -2.29
N ARG A 9 10.58 15.25 -3.43
CA ARG A 9 10.31 13.82 -3.62
C ARG A 9 11.60 13.01 -3.55
N ARG A 10 12.02 12.61 -2.35
CA ARG A 10 12.99 11.49 -2.21
C ARG A 10 12.28 10.16 -2.46
N SER A 11 12.33 9.72 -3.72
CA SER A 11 11.77 8.44 -4.16
C SER A 11 12.86 7.38 -4.02
N ILE A 12 12.78 6.51 -3.00
CA ILE A 12 13.66 5.34 -2.90
C ILE A 12 12.89 4.14 -3.45
N ALA A 13 13.16 3.77 -4.70
CA ALA A 13 12.66 2.54 -5.28
C ALA A 13 13.52 1.37 -4.78
N ARG A 14 12.93 0.44 -4.04
CA ARG A 14 13.57 -0.85 -3.73
C ARG A 14 12.81 -1.93 -4.50
N THR A 15 13.40 -2.38 -5.60
CA THR A 15 12.89 -3.49 -6.40
C THR A 15 13.07 -4.80 -5.61
N THR A 16 11.98 -5.49 -5.32
CA THR A 16 12.02 -6.90 -4.88
C THR A 16 11.65 -7.77 -6.06
N ASP A 17 12.54 -8.73 -6.36
CA ASP A 17 12.41 -9.71 -7.43
C ASP A 17 11.15 -10.58 -7.25
N GLY A 18 10.44 -10.86 -8.34
CA GLY A 18 9.19 -11.65 -8.33
C GLY A 18 7.96 -11.04 -9.01
N GLY A 19 8.12 -10.27 -10.10
CA GLY A 19 7.02 -9.89 -11.00
C GLY A 19 5.98 -8.88 -10.45
N ARG A 20 6.11 -8.44 -9.19
CA ARG A 20 5.31 -7.35 -8.62
C ARG A 20 6.05 -6.02 -8.79
N SER A 21 5.33 -4.99 -9.22
CA SER A 21 5.87 -3.62 -9.30
C SER A 21 6.48 -3.19 -7.97
N ALA A 22 7.64 -2.52 -8.06
CA ALA A 22 8.38 -2.04 -6.89
C ALA A 22 7.52 -1.10 -6.03
N VAL A 23 7.65 -1.23 -4.72
CA VAL A 23 7.04 -0.29 -3.77
C VAL A 23 7.87 0.98 -3.75
N THR A 24 7.20 2.11 -3.96
CA THR A 24 7.77 3.44 -3.86
C THR A 24 7.38 4.06 -2.53
N TRP A 25 8.36 4.67 -1.87
CA TRP A 25 8.14 5.47 -0.67
C TRP A 25 8.25 6.95 -1.01
N SER A 26 7.24 7.74 -0.64
CA SER A 26 7.22 9.20 -0.76
C SER A 26 7.15 9.83 0.62
N SER A 27 7.89 10.92 0.85
CA SER A 27 7.94 11.63 2.14
C SER A 27 7.46 13.08 1.94
N PRO A 28 6.16 13.39 2.09
CA PRO A 28 5.68 14.76 1.96
C PRO A 28 6.17 15.67 3.11
N SER A 29 6.51 15.09 4.26
CA SER A 29 7.17 15.76 5.39
C SER A 29 8.26 14.84 5.96
N GLU A 30 9.01 15.34 6.94
CA GLU A 30 10.01 14.56 7.68
C GLU A 30 9.40 13.50 8.62
N ASP A 31 8.11 13.63 8.91
CA ASP A 31 7.38 12.78 9.86
C ASP A 31 6.36 11.85 9.19
N LEU A 32 6.28 11.86 7.86
CA LEU A 32 5.30 11.05 7.13
C LEU A 32 5.95 10.38 5.92
N TRP A 33 5.80 9.05 5.84
CA TRP A 33 6.17 8.25 4.68
C TRP A 33 4.96 7.51 4.15
N VAL A 34 4.69 7.63 2.86
CA VAL A 34 3.59 6.97 2.17
C VAL A 34 4.14 5.90 1.24
N ALA A 35 3.64 4.68 1.38
CA ALA A 35 3.94 3.57 0.49
C ALA A 35 2.91 3.48 -0.63
N SER A 36 3.40 3.39 -1.87
CA SER A 36 2.56 3.13 -3.03
C SER A 36 3.20 2.12 -3.98
N ARG A 37 2.36 1.46 -4.78
CA ARG A 37 2.79 0.58 -5.87
C ARG A 37 2.11 1.02 -7.15
N SER A 38 2.88 1.27 -8.20
CA SER A 38 2.32 1.64 -9.50
C SER A 38 2.27 0.43 -10.43
N ASP A 39 1.15 0.25 -11.12
CA ASP A 39 1.00 -0.71 -12.22
C ASP A 39 0.31 -0.06 -13.42
N ALA A 40 -0.11 -0.86 -14.41
CA ALA A 40 -0.79 -0.38 -15.60
C ALA A 40 -2.11 0.37 -15.31
N GLY A 41 -2.73 0.13 -14.15
CA GLY A 41 -3.95 0.79 -13.69
C GLY A 41 -3.71 2.07 -12.89
N GLY A 42 -2.45 2.41 -12.59
CA GLY A 42 -2.09 3.61 -11.82
C GLY A 42 -1.39 3.29 -10.50
N ALA A 43 -1.36 4.27 -9.58
CA ALA A 43 -0.71 4.14 -8.29
C ALA A 43 -1.71 3.67 -7.21
N HIS A 44 -1.39 2.56 -6.55
CA HIS A 44 -2.14 1.99 -5.45
C HIS A 44 -1.49 2.36 -4.12
N PHE A 45 -2.31 2.75 -3.16
CA PHE A 45 -1.87 3.05 -1.80
C PHE A 45 -1.70 1.76 -0.99
N LEU A 46 -0.55 1.60 -0.32
CA LEU A 46 -0.24 0.40 0.47
C LEU A 46 -0.24 0.65 1.98
N GLY A 47 -0.21 1.92 2.39
CA GLY A 47 -0.11 2.31 3.80
C GLY A 47 0.81 3.51 4.00
N PHE A 48 0.98 3.89 5.26
CA PHE A 48 1.83 4.98 5.66
C PHE A 48 2.54 4.70 6.99
N ILE A 49 3.58 5.49 7.23
CA ILE A 49 4.29 5.55 8.49
C ILE A 49 4.27 6.99 8.95
N GLU A 50 3.79 7.23 10.16
CA GLU A 50 3.86 8.53 10.82
C GLU A 50 4.89 8.46 11.94
N ARG A 51 5.74 9.47 12.07
CA ARG A 51 6.56 9.66 13.26
C ARG A 51 5.76 10.44 14.29
N SER A 52 5.62 9.87 15.47
CA SER A 52 5.02 10.52 16.62
C SER A 52 5.97 10.40 17.81
N LEU A 53 6.42 11.53 18.34
CA LEU A 53 7.48 11.59 19.35
C LEU A 53 8.74 10.85 18.83
N ASP A 54 9.17 9.80 19.54
CA ASP A 54 10.35 9.00 19.24
C ASP A 54 10.03 7.66 18.56
N LEU A 55 8.78 7.46 18.12
CA LEU A 55 8.32 6.20 17.52
C LEU A 55 7.74 6.41 16.13
N PHE A 56 7.85 5.38 15.30
CA PHE A 56 7.25 5.26 13.98
C PHE A 56 6.01 4.38 14.05
N HIS A 57 4.85 4.95 13.77
CA HIS A 57 3.57 4.26 13.75
C HIS A 57 3.28 3.81 12.32
N ALA A 58 3.18 2.50 12.10
CA ALA A 58 2.89 1.94 10.79
C ALA A 58 1.39 1.64 10.67
N VAL A 59 0.80 1.96 9.53
CA VAL A 59 -0.60 1.70 9.20
C VAL A 59 -0.67 1.16 7.77
N ASP A 60 -1.47 0.12 7.53
CA ASP A 60 -1.63 -0.45 6.19
C ASP A 60 -2.62 0.33 5.31
N GLY A 61 -2.75 -0.11 4.05
CA GLY A 61 -3.64 0.50 3.07
C GLY A 61 -5.13 0.43 3.41
N GLN A 62 -5.52 -0.37 4.41
CA GLN A 62 -6.89 -0.52 4.90
C GLN A 62 -7.12 0.26 6.20
N GLY A 63 -6.10 0.96 6.72
CA GLY A 63 -6.18 1.72 7.97
C GLY A 63 -5.92 0.89 9.23
N VAL A 64 -5.45 -0.35 9.11
CA VAL A 64 -5.12 -1.19 10.27
C VAL A 64 -3.73 -0.80 10.80
N GLY A 65 -3.66 -0.57 12.11
CA GLY A 65 -2.40 -0.28 12.80
C GLY A 65 -1.49 -1.52 12.86
N LEU A 66 -0.25 -1.36 12.40
CA LEU A 66 0.78 -2.41 12.35
C LEU A 66 1.82 -2.27 13.48
N GLY A 67 1.46 -1.53 14.53
CA GLY A 67 2.29 -1.31 15.71
C GLY A 67 3.18 -0.06 15.65
N ARG A 68 3.97 0.09 16.71
CA ARG A 68 4.93 1.20 16.90
C ARG A 68 6.35 0.64 16.87
N HIS A 69 7.22 1.33 16.16
CA HIS A 69 8.59 0.87 15.86
C HIS A 69 9.59 1.96 16.25
N SER A 70 10.77 1.56 16.73
CA SER A 70 11.85 2.51 17.07
C SER A 70 12.67 2.95 15.85
N ARG A 71 12.54 2.24 14.72
CA ARG A 71 13.21 2.57 13.45
C ARG A 71 12.22 2.59 12.30
N VAL A 72 12.41 3.55 11.38
CA VAL A 72 11.57 3.68 10.18
C VAL A 72 11.64 2.43 9.28
N ASP A 73 12.79 1.76 9.22
CA ASP A 73 12.95 0.58 8.37
C ASP A 73 12.12 -0.62 8.89
N ASP A 74 11.99 -0.77 10.21
CA ASP A 74 11.14 -1.81 10.82
C ASP A 74 9.66 -1.54 10.51
N ALA A 75 9.24 -0.27 10.61
CA ALA A 75 7.90 0.17 10.21
C ALA A 75 7.63 -0.06 8.71
N ARG A 76 8.62 0.17 7.83
CA ARG A 76 8.52 -0.15 6.40
C ARG A 76 8.34 -1.64 6.16
N GLN A 77 9.09 -2.48 6.88
CA GLN A 77 8.92 -3.94 6.78
C GLN A 77 7.53 -4.37 7.23
N ALA A 78 6.97 -3.76 8.27
CA ALA A 78 5.61 -4.06 8.73
C ALA A 78 4.58 -3.77 7.62
N VAL A 79 4.64 -2.61 6.96
CA VAL A 79 3.75 -2.26 5.83
C VAL A 79 3.91 -3.25 4.67
N LEU A 80 5.15 -3.59 4.30
CA LEU A 80 5.41 -4.56 3.23
C LEU A 80 4.92 -5.97 3.57
N ALA A 81 5.00 -6.38 4.84
CA ALA A 81 4.48 -7.66 5.30
C ALA A 81 2.95 -7.70 5.24
N SER A 82 2.27 -6.61 5.64
CA SER A 82 0.81 -6.51 5.53
C SER A 82 0.34 -6.57 4.07
N ASP A 83 0.97 -5.80 3.16
CA ASP A 83 0.68 -5.86 1.73
C ASP A 83 0.85 -7.28 1.17
N ARG A 84 1.92 -7.99 1.57
CA ARG A 84 2.12 -9.38 1.13
C ARG A 84 1.02 -10.30 1.63
N ALA A 85 0.57 -10.14 2.88
CA ALA A 85 -0.50 -10.95 3.47
C ALA A 85 -1.85 -10.69 2.80
N VAL A 86 -2.19 -9.42 2.52
CA VAL A 86 -3.39 -9.04 1.77
C VAL A 86 -3.35 -9.66 0.37
N ALA A 87 -2.22 -9.52 -0.32
CA ALA A 87 -2.07 -10.04 -1.67
C ALA A 87 -2.02 -11.59 -1.73
N ALA A 88 -1.71 -12.28 -0.64
CA ALA A 88 -1.82 -13.74 -0.53
C ALA A 88 -3.25 -14.20 -0.21
N SER A 89 -4.06 -13.32 0.38
CA SER A 89 -5.46 -13.60 0.75
C SER A 89 -6.45 -13.28 -0.37
N ALA A 90 -6.02 -12.55 -1.41
CA ALA A 90 -6.84 -12.23 -2.56
C ALA A 90 -7.12 -13.51 -3.37
N PRO A 91 -8.40 -13.88 -3.61
CA PRO A 91 -8.70 -15.06 -4.39
C PRO A 91 -8.23 -14.88 -5.83
N GLU A 92 -7.54 -15.89 -6.38
CA GLU A 92 -7.05 -15.89 -7.78
C GLU A 92 -8.18 -15.64 -8.79
N SER A 93 -9.41 -16.02 -8.45
CA SER A 93 -10.63 -15.64 -9.14
C SER A 93 -11.82 -15.63 -8.18
N TRP A 94 -12.81 -14.75 -8.42
CA TRP A 94 -14.07 -14.77 -7.68
C TRP A 94 -14.78 -16.13 -7.76
N SER A 95 -14.62 -16.84 -8.89
CA SER A 95 -15.08 -18.22 -9.05
C SER A 95 -14.40 -19.19 -8.08
N ALA A 96 -13.09 -19.05 -7.83
CA ALA A 96 -12.38 -19.89 -6.86
C ALA A 96 -12.80 -19.59 -5.41
N ALA A 97 -13.30 -18.37 -5.13
CA ALA A 97 -13.90 -18.01 -3.86
C ALA A 97 -15.35 -18.51 -3.68
N GLY A 98 -15.88 -19.31 -4.62
CA GLY A 98 -17.24 -19.82 -4.59
C GLY A 98 -18.32 -18.77 -4.92
N ALA A 99 -17.93 -17.60 -5.43
CA ALA A 99 -18.90 -16.60 -5.85
C ALA A 99 -19.60 -17.04 -7.15
N PRO A 100 -20.95 -16.97 -7.22
CA PRO A 100 -21.68 -17.31 -8.43
C PRO A 100 -21.37 -16.30 -9.54
N VAL A 101 -20.70 -16.75 -10.61
CA VAL A 101 -20.47 -15.95 -11.81
C VAL A 101 -21.70 -16.08 -12.71
N LEU A 102 -22.53 -15.04 -12.75
CA LEU A 102 -23.71 -14.99 -13.63
C LEU A 102 -23.32 -14.47 -15.00
N ALA A 103 -23.83 -15.11 -16.07
CA ALA A 103 -23.72 -14.51 -17.40
C ALA A 103 -24.75 -13.39 -17.55
N VAL A 104 -24.47 -12.40 -18.41
CA VAL A 104 -25.38 -11.27 -18.69
C VAL A 104 -26.79 -11.73 -19.06
N ARG A 105 -26.91 -12.90 -19.72
CA ARG A 105 -28.19 -13.52 -20.09
C ARG A 105 -29.02 -13.98 -18.89
N ASP A 106 -28.38 -14.30 -17.76
CA ASP A 106 -29.02 -14.79 -16.53
C ASP A 106 -29.52 -13.61 -15.67
N LEU A 107 -28.91 -12.44 -15.81
CA LEU A 107 -29.37 -11.19 -15.19
C LEU A 107 -30.63 -10.64 -15.85
N ARG A 108 -30.79 -10.84 -17.18
CA ARG A 108 -31.95 -10.32 -17.94
C ARG A 108 -33.26 -11.10 -17.76
N ARG A 109 -33.23 -12.23 -17.04
CA ARG A 109 -34.41 -13.08 -16.79
C ARG A 109 -34.95 -12.97 -15.36
N ARG A 110 -34.41 -12.05 -14.56
CA ARG A 110 -34.91 -11.68 -13.24
C ARG A 110 -35.69 -10.38 -13.34
#